data_AF-A0A317G3U3-F1
#
_entry.id   AF-A0A317G3U3-F1
#
_cell.length_a   1.000
_cell.length_b   1.000
_cell.length_c   1.000
_cell.angle_alpha   90.00
_cell.angle_beta   90.00
_cell.angle_gamma   90.00
#
_symmetry.space_group_name_H-M   'P 1'
#
loop_
_entity.id
_entity.type
_entity.pdbx_description
1 polymer ?
#
loop_
_entity_poly.entity_id
_entity_poly.type
_entity_poly.pdbx_seq_one_letter_code
_entity_poly.pdbx_strand_id
1 'polypeptide(L)'
;MTSNRRDLINGLAAAMGAGTFAATTYEGTNRYDKGTGTFYCNGHIISPSIVEKASEFFEANLKRCDRSTSEGNEMYLIYETAVEAIKLMRTTNANQNSSIVASNKDHQNRYS
;
A
#
# COMPACT_ATOMS: atom_id res chain seq x y z
N MET A 1 -5.21 -31.57 19.06
CA MET A 1 -5.75 -31.69 17.69
C MET A 1 -6.89 -30.69 17.51
N THR A 2 -6.58 -29.43 17.20
CA THR A 2 -7.55 -28.31 17.12
C THR A 2 -7.62 -27.69 15.71
N SER A 3 -7.38 -28.50 14.67
CA SER A 3 -7.36 -28.05 13.26
C SER A 3 -8.73 -28.06 12.56
N ASN A 4 -9.79 -28.53 13.22
CA ASN A 4 -10.94 -29.06 12.49
C ASN A 4 -11.89 -28.00 11.89
N ARG A 5 -11.90 -26.75 12.38
CA ARG A 5 -12.88 -25.74 11.90
C ARG A 5 -12.43 -25.03 10.62
N ARG A 6 -11.14 -24.66 10.51
CA ARG A 6 -10.63 -23.95 9.34
C ARG A 6 -10.60 -24.85 8.11
N ASP A 7 -10.23 -26.11 8.31
CA ASP A 7 -10.18 -27.10 7.22
C ASP A 7 -11.59 -27.42 6.70
N LEU A 8 -12.60 -27.46 7.57
CA LEU A 8 -14.01 -27.59 7.16
C LEU A 8 -14.49 -26.39 6.34
N ILE A 9 -14.14 -25.17 6.76
CA ILE A 9 -14.55 -23.93 6.07
C ILE A 9 -13.89 -23.86 4.68
N ASN A 10 -12.60 -24.22 4.60
CA ASN A 10 -11.86 -24.26 3.34
C ASN A 10 -12.42 -25.34 2.40
N GLY A 11 -12.75 -26.53 2.92
CA GLY A 11 -13.39 -27.60 2.16
C GLY A 11 -14.79 -27.23 1.64
N LEU A 12 -15.57 -26.49 2.44
CA LEU A 12 -16.89 -26.01 2.04
C LEU A 12 -16.81 -24.92 0.97
N ALA A 13 -15.85 -24.00 1.06
CA ALA A 13 -15.64 -22.95 0.08
C ALA A 13 -15.17 -23.51 -1.29
N ALA A 14 -14.30 -24.53 -1.27
CA ALA A 14 -13.85 -25.22 -2.47
C ALA A 14 -14.98 -25.98 -3.18
N ALA A 15 -15.89 -26.60 -2.42
CA ALA A 15 -17.00 -27.38 -2.97
C ALA A 15 -18.14 -26.52 -3.58
N MET A 16 -18.28 -25.25 -3.16
CA MET A 16 -19.34 -24.36 -3.66
C MET A 16 -18.94 -23.50 -4.88
N GLY A 17 -17.75 -23.71 -5.47
CA GLY A 17 -17.32 -23.00 -6.68
C GLY A 17 -17.10 -21.49 -6.50
N ALA A 18 -17.10 -21.00 -5.26
CA ALA A 18 -16.77 -19.61 -4.94
C ALA A 18 -15.24 -19.45 -4.99
N GLY A 19 -14.74 -19.11 -6.18
CA GLY A 19 -13.33 -18.85 -6.43
C GLY A 19 -12.72 -17.97 -5.34
N THR A 20 -11.56 -18.42 -4.83
CA THR A 20 -10.58 -17.66 -4.03
C THR A 20 -11.15 -16.39 -3.41
N PHE A 21 -11.75 -16.52 -2.22
CA PHE A 21 -11.97 -15.36 -1.36
C PHE A 21 -10.63 -14.67 -1.17
N ALA A 22 -10.51 -13.46 -1.73
CA ALA A 22 -9.39 -12.58 -1.51
C ALA A 22 -9.11 -12.54 0.00
N ALA A 23 -7.87 -12.83 0.39
CA ALA A 23 -7.46 -12.88 1.78
C ALA A 23 -8.04 -11.67 2.53
N THR A 24 -8.94 -11.92 3.47
CA THR A 24 -9.57 -10.89 4.32
C THR A 24 -8.60 -10.34 5.36
N THR A 25 -7.37 -10.84 5.36
CA THR A 25 -6.23 -10.32 6.10
C THR A 25 -5.37 -9.56 5.10
N TYR A 26 -5.43 -8.22 5.14
CA TYR A 26 -4.45 -7.35 4.50
C TYR A 26 -3.11 -7.48 5.23
N GLU A 27 -2.54 -8.68 5.25
CA GLU A 27 -1.19 -8.92 5.74
C GLU A 27 -0.20 -8.44 4.69
N GLY A 28 0.42 -7.29 4.95
CA GLY A 28 1.79 -7.03 4.48
C GLY A 28 1.99 -6.21 3.20
N THR A 29 0.96 -5.80 2.48
CA THR A 29 1.17 -4.96 1.27
C THR A 29 0.70 -3.52 1.50
N ASN A 30 1.65 -2.61 1.76
CA ASN A 30 1.39 -1.18 1.70
C ASN A 30 0.98 -0.83 0.26
N ARG A 31 -0.28 -0.44 0.03
CA ARG A 31 -0.85 -0.21 -1.30
C ARG A 31 -1.62 1.10 -1.33
N TYR A 32 -1.46 1.85 -2.42
CA TYR A 32 -2.33 2.98 -2.73
C TYR A 32 -3.29 2.56 -3.84
N ASP A 33 -4.58 2.70 -3.59
CA ASP A 33 -5.60 2.54 -4.60
C ASP A 33 -5.87 3.89 -5.28
N LYS A 34 -5.50 4.00 -6.56
CA LYS A 34 -5.75 5.21 -7.36
C LYS A 34 -7.22 5.45 -7.65
N GLY A 35 -8.05 4.41 -7.67
CA GLY A 35 -9.47 4.53 -7.97
C GLY A 35 -10.25 5.18 -6.83
N THR A 36 -9.88 4.86 -5.59
CA THR A 36 -10.54 5.40 -4.38
C THR A 36 -9.71 6.49 -3.70
N GLY A 37 -8.43 6.62 -4.01
CA GLY A 37 -7.47 7.51 -3.33
C GLY A 37 -7.05 7.01 -1.94
N THR A 38 -7.31 5.74 -1.63
CA THR A 38 -7.18 5.18 -0.29
C THR A 38 -5.82 4.50 -0.11
N PHE A 39 -5.20 4.69 1.06
CA PHE A 39 -3.99 3.94 1.43
C PHE A 39 -4.34 2.77 2.34
N TYR A 40 -3.79 1.62 2.00
CA TYR A 40 -3.78 0.42 2.82
C TYR A 40 -2.37 0.29 3.38
N CYS A 41 -2.20 0.55 4.67
CA CYS A 41 -0.89 0.52 5.35
C CYS A 41 -0.98 -0.36 6.58
N ASN A 42 -0.17 -1.43 6.66
CA ASN A 42 -0.08 -2.32 7.82
C ASN A 42 -1.46 -2.76 8.40
N GLY A 43 -2.38 -3.17 7.53
CA GLY A 43 -3.73 -3.58 7.93
C GLY A 43 -4.71 -2.43 8.25
N HIS A 44 -4.29 -1.17 8.14
CA HIS A 44 -5.14 0.00 8.33
C HIS A 44 -5.48 0.70 7.01
N ILE A 45 -6.68 1.26 6.96
CA ILE A 45 -7.18 2.05 5.84
C ILE A 45 -7.06 3.53 6.20
N ILE A 46 -6.33 4.29 5.40
CA ILE A 46 -6.19 5.75 5.53
C ILE A 46 -6.96 6.38 4.36
N SER A 47 -7.96 7.20 4.70
CA SER A 47 -8.81 7.84 3.71
C SER A 47 -8.06 8.93 2.93
N PRO A 48 -8.49 9.22 1.68
CA PRO A 48 -7.88 10.28 0.86
C PRO A 48 -7.84 11.63 1.58
N SER A 49 -8.91 11.97 2.29
CA SER A 49 -9.06 13.22 3.04
C SER A 49 -8.02 13.39 4.15
N ILE A 50 -7.62 12.29 4.81
CA ILE A 50 -6.59 12.33 5.85
C ILE A 50 -5.21 12.49 5.21
N VAL A 51 -4.98 11.87 4.06
CA VAL A 51 -3.71 11.99 3.32
C VAL A 51 -3.51 13.42 2.82
N GLU A 52 -4.56 14.04 2.26
CA GLU A 52 -4.54 15.46 1.87
C GLU A 52 -4.17 16.35 3.04
N LYS A 53 -4.88 16.22 4.17
CA LYS A 53 -4.61 16.99 5.39
C LYS A 53 -3.19 16.77 5.92
N ALA A 54 -2.68 15.53 5.86
CA ALA A 54 -1.32 15.22 6.25
C ALA A 54 -0.30 15.93 5.35
N SER A 55 -0.51 15.92 4.04
CA SER A 55 0.33 16.63 3.07
C SER A 55 0.34 18.14 3.35
N GLU A 56 -0.83 18.76 3.50
CA GLU A 56 -0.98 20.17 3.81
C GLU A 56 -0.30 20.55 5.14
N PHE A 57 -0.45 19.71 6.16
CA PHE A 57 0.18 19.91 7.46
C PHE A 57 1.70 19.93 7.35
N PHE A 58 2.31 18.94 6.71
CA PHE A 58 3.76 18.88 6.58
C PHE A 58 4.31 19.99 5.68
N GLU A 59 3.62 20.35 4.59
CA GLU A 59 4.00 21.48 3.75
C GLU A 59 3.92 22.82 4.49
N ALA A 60 2.89 23.02 5.32
CA ALA A 60 2.75 24.22 6.13
C ALA A 60 3.88 24.33 7.18
N ASN A 61 4.27 23.22 7.80
CA ASN A 61 5.37 23.20 8.77
C ASN A 61 6.73 23.40 8.09
N LEU A 62 6.94 22.83 6.91
CA LEU A 62 8.16 23.01 6.11
C LEU A 62 8.41 24.48 5.79
N LYS A 63 7.36 25.24 5.43
CA LYS A 63 7.45 26.70 5.17
C LYS A 63 7.81 27.53 6.41
N ARG A 64 7.62 26.97 7.60
CA ARG A 64 7.88 27.66 8.88
C ARG A 64 9.26 27.36 9.46
N CYS A 65 9.99 26.41 8.87
CA CYS A 65 11.33 26.06 9.33
C CYS A 65 12.34 27.14 8.98
N ASP A 66 13.12 27.57 9.98
CA ASP A 66 14.27 28.44 9.78
C ASP A 66 15.51 27.61 9.45
N ARG A 67 15.90 27.62 8.17
CA ARG A 67 17.04 26.84 7.66
C ARG A 67 18.41 27.44 8.00
N SER A 68 18.45 28.61 8.64
CA SER A 68 19.71 29.24 9.04
C SER A 68 20.35 28.56 10.27
N THR A 69 19.57 27.78 11.02
CA THR A 69 20.03 26.99 12.17
C THR A 69 20.23 25.52 11.80
N SER A 70 21.14 24.83 12.48
CA SER A 70 21.36 23.40 12.25
C SER A 70 20.09 22.59 12.55
N GLU A 71 19.43 22.91 13.66
CA GLU A 71 18.21 22.25 14.13
C GLU A 71 17.03 22.52 13.20
N GLY A 72 16.87 23.77 12.75
CA GLY A 72 15.80 24.14 11.81
C GLY A 72 16.00 23.56 10.42
N ASN A 73 17.25 23.37 9.97
CA ASN A 73 17.55 22.67 8.73
C ASN A 73 17.30 21.16 8.84
N GLU A 74 17.63 20.52 9.96
CA GLU A 74 17.28 19.11 10.21
C GLU A 74 15.76 18.93 10.20
N MET A 75 15.02 19.81 10.88
CA MET A 75 13.56 19.78 10.90
C MET A 75 12.96 19.98 9.50
N TYR A 76 13.52 20.88 8.70
CA TYR A 76 13.12 21.06 7.30
C TYR A 76 13.26 19.77 6.50
N LEU A 77 14.40 19.07 6.61
CA LEU A 77 14.66 17.82 5.90
C LEU A 77 13.70 16.69 6.32
N ILE A 78 13.34 16.63 7.61
CA ILE A 78 12.35 15.65 8.11
C ILE A 78 10.99 15.90 7.46
N TYR A 79 10.52 17.15 7.44
CA TYR A 79 9.24 17.48 6.81
C TYR A 79 9.27 17.30 5.29
N GLU A 80 10.37 17.65 4.64
CA GLU A 80 10.56 17.45 3.20
C GLU A 80 10.47 15.97 2.84
N THR A 81 11.15 15.11 3.61
CA THR A 81 11.10 13.66 3.43
C THR A 81 9.67 13.12 3.58
N ALA A 82 8.91 13.62 4.56
CA ALA A 82 7.52 13.20 4.76
C ALA A 82 6.61 13.59 3.57
N VAL A 83 6.73 14.82 3.07
CA VAL A 83 5.94 15.30 1.92
C VAL A 83 6.27 14.50 0.66
N GLU A 84 7.56 14.31 0.37
CA GLU A 84 8.00 13.58 -0.82
C GLU A 84 7.61 12.09 -0.74
N ALA A 85 7.67 11.47 0.44
CA ALA A 85 7.18 10.11 0.62
C ALA A 85 5.68 9.99 0.29
N ILE A 86 4.84 10.92 0.76
CA ILE A 86 3.40 10.93 0.46
C ILE A 86 3.16 11.04 -1.05
N LYS A 87 3.86 11.96 -1.74
CA LYS A 87 3.77 12.12 -3.20
C LYS A 87 4.23 10.87 -3.96
N LEU A 88 5.32 10.27 -3.52
CA LEU A 88 5.89 9.07 -4.14
C LEU A 88 4.93 7.89 -4.00
N MET A 89 4.33 7.69 -2.83
CA MET A 89 3.37 6.59 -2.65
C MET A 89 2.11 6.73 -3.51
N ARG A 90 1.65 7.97 -3.78
CA ARG A 90 0.56 8.24 -4.74
C ARG A 90 0.95 7.85 -6.17
N THR A 91 2.23 8.01 -6.53
CA THR A 91 2.75 7.76 -7.88
C THR A 91 3.11 6.28 -8.13
N THR A 92 3.78 5.63 -7.18
CA THR A 92 4.42 4.30 -7.33
C THR A 92 3.45 3.15 -7.60
N ASN A 93 2.16 3.29 -7.25
CA ASN A 93 1.15 2.29 -7.58
C ASN A 93 0.74 2.29 -9.07
N ALA A 94 1.40 3.09 -9.93
CA ALA A 94 1.31 2.94 -11.39
C ALA A 94 1.96 1.63 -11.89
N ASN A 95 3.01 1.14 -11.22
CA ASN A 95 3.97 0.21 -11.83
C ASN A 95 4.08 -1.17 -11.17
N GLN A 96 3.22 -1.53 -10.20
CA GLN A 96 3.27 -2.85 -9.55
C GLN A 96 2.46 -3.93 -10.29
N ASN A 97 1.79 -3.59 -11.41
CA ASN A 97 1.12 -4.55 -12.29
C ASN A 97 2.04 -5.19 -13.35
N SER A 98 3.32 -4.79 -13.44
CA SER A 98 4.25 -5.30 -14.47
C SER A 98 5.03 -6.55 -14.05
N SER A 99 5.16 -6.84 -12.76
CA SER A 99 5.89 -8.03 -12.27
C SER A 99 5.06 -9.32 -12.30
N ILE A 100 3.72 -9.23 -12.24
CA ILE A 100 2.83 -10.41 -12.30
C ILE A 100 2.67 -10.93 -13.74
N VAL A 101 2.73 -10.04 -14.74
CA VAL A 101 2.57 -10.43 -16.16
C VAL A 101 3.85 -11.07 -16.73
N ALA A 102 5.02 -10.79 -16.16
CA ALA A 102 6.29 -11.37 -16.59
C ALA A 102 6.38 -12.88 -16.28
N SER A 103 5.82 -13.34 -15.15
CA SER A 103 5.94 -14.75 -14.74
C SER A 103 4.99 -15.70 -15.48
N ASN A 104 3.93 -15.19 -16.13
CA ASN A 104 2.95 -16.02 -16.84
C ASN A 104 3.28 -16.26 -18.32
N LYS A 105 4.27 -15.57 -18.91
CA LYS A 105 4.67 -15.80 -20.31
C LYS A 105 5.67 -16.93 -20.47
N ASP A 106 6.50 -17.20 -19.46
CA ASP A 106 7.53 -18.24 -19.56
C ASP A 106 6.98 -19.67 -19.41
N HIS A 107 5.80 -19.84 -18.80
CA HIS A 107 5.17 -21.16 -18.64
C HIS A 107 4.33 -21.61 -19.83
N GLN A 108 3.85 -20.70 -20.70
CA GLN A 108 3.05 -21.08 -21.87
C GLN A 108 3.87 -21.50 -23.10
N ASN A 109 5.19 -21.29 -23.11
CA ASN A 109 6.04 -21.59 -24.27
C ASN A 109 6.85 -22.90 -24.14
N ARG A 110 6.49 -23.78 -23.19
CA ARG A 110 7.14 -25.11 -23.03
C ARG A 110 6.25 -26.30 -23.45
N TYR A 111 5.11 -26.03 -24.09
CA TYR A 111 4.18 -27.06 -24.58
C TYR A 111 3.60 -26.74 -25.97
N SER A 112 4.43 -26.21 -26.88
CA SER A 112 4.17 -26.24 -28.33
C SER A 112 5.34 -26.89 -29.06
#